data_AF-A0A850ZFU8-F1
#
_entry.id   AF-A0A850ZFU8-F1
#
_cell.length_a   1.000
_cell.length_b   1.000
_cell.length_c   1.000
_cell.angle_alpha   90.00
_cell.angle_beta   90.00
_cell.angle_gamma   90.00
#
_symmetry.space_group_name_H-M   'P 1'
#
loop_
_entity.id
_entity.type
_entity.pdbx_description
1 polymer ?
#
loop_
_entity_poly.entity_id
_entity_poly.type
_entity_poly.pdbx_seq_one_letter_code
_entity_poly.pdbx_strand_id
1 'polypeptide(L)'
;QAELGINEHHQNEVVSYMRFARFKRGMCLKTVDSCFQDLKDSRLVEETFTVDEVIDMLDGLQSVVHSEVESELINTTYTNVLLLRQLFSQAEKWYLKLQTDVSDLENRELLDQVAEFEKSEYTSSNKKSTSDPVKPKLAPLNEGGSELLNK
;
A
#
# COMPACT_ATOMS: atom_id res chain seq x y z
N GLN A 1 -5.14 -8.85 20.31
CA GLN A 1 -5.20 -8.00 19.12
C GLN A 1 -3.83 -8.11 18.49
N ALA A 2 -3.71 -8.37 17.18
CA ALA A 2 -2.37 -8.33 16.57
C ALA A 2 -1.92 -6.86 16.65
N GLU A 3 -0.74 -6.61 17.22
CA GLU A 3 -0.18 -5.27 17.36
C GLU A 3 1.16 -5.26 16.64
N LEU A 4 1.42 -4.19 15.88
CA LEU A 4 2.65 -4.07 15.06
C LEU A 4 3.88 -3.66 15.88
N GLY A 5 3.80 -3.68 17.22
CA GLY A 5 4.89 -3.26 18.11
C GLY A 5 5.16 -1.75 18.11
N ILE A 6 4.20 -0.94 17.64
CA ILE A 6 4.27 0.52 17.60
C ILE A 6 3.12 1.14 18.41
N ASN A 7 3.24 2.42 18.77
CA ASN A 7 2.18 3.11 19.51
C ASN A 7 0.89 3.24 18.68
N GLU A 8 -0.24 3.48 19.37
CA GLU A 8 -1.58 3.57 18.76
C GLU A 8 -1.66 4.62 17.64
N HIS A 9 -1.03 5.78 17.82
CA HIS A 9 -1.02 6.83 16.80
C HIS A 9 -0.38 6.33 15.49
N HIS A 10 0.80 5.74 15.58
CA HIS A 10 1.50 5.20 14.41
C HIS A 10 0.78 3.98 13.81
N GLN A 11 0.13 3.15 14.65
CA GLN A 11 -0.71 2.06 14.16
C GLN A 11 -1.87 2.59 13.31
N ASN A 12 -2.54 3.67 13.73
CA ASN A 12 -3.61 4.30 12.95
C ASN A 12 -3.13 4.88 11.60
N GLU A 13 -1.92 5.46 11.57
CA GLU A 13 -1.29 5.91 10.32
C GLU A 13 -0.97 4.73 9.39
N VAL A 14 -0.45 3.62 9.91
CA VAL A 14 -0.19 2.40 9.15
C VAL A 14 -1.49 1.83 8.58
N VAL A 15 -2.56 1.74 9.37
CA VAL A 15 -3.88 1.29 8.90
C VAL A 15 -4.42 2.18 7.78
N SER A 16 -4.22 3.50 7.89
CA SER A 16 -4.63 4.45 6.84
C SER A 16 -3.88 4.19 5.53
N TYR A 17 -2.56 3.97 5.61
CA TYR A 17 -1.75 3.59 4.46
C TYR A 17 -2.16 2.22 3.88
N MET A 18 -2.42 1.22 4.71
CA MET A 18 -2.90 -0.11 4.25
C MET A 18 -4.20 -0.01 3.47
N ARG A 19 -5.17 0.80 3.93
CA ARG A 19 -6.42 1.05 3.19
C ARG A 19 -6.16 1.70 1.84
N PHE A 20 -5.29 2.69 1.79
CA PHE A 20 -4.88 3.34 0.54
C PHE A 20 -4.21 2.33 -0.43
N ALA A 21 -3.24 1.55 0.05
CA ALA A 21 -2.53 0.56 -0.76
C ALA A 21 -3.48 -0.53 -1.28
N ARG A 22 -4.42 -0.99 -0.46
CA ARG A 22 -5.46 -1.94 -0.86
C ARG A 22 -6.38 -1.38 -1.94
N PHE A 23 -6.81 -0.12 -1.80
CA PHE A 23 -7.62 0.54 -2.82
C PHE A 23 -6.87 0.62 -4.15
N LYS A 24 -5.60 1.03 -4.13
CA LYS A 24 -4.71 1.07 -5.30
C LYS A 24 -4.55 -0.30 -5.96
N ARG A 25 -4.30 -1.35 -5.16
CA ARG A 25 -4.29 -2.75 -5.63
C ARG A 25 -5.60 -3.14 -6.32
N GLY A 26 -6.74 -2.78 -5.74
CA GLY A 26 -8.05 -3.03 -6.33
C GLY A 26 -8.27 -2.32 -7.67
N MET A 27 -7.75 -1.10 -7.84
CA MET A 27 -7.79 -0.40 -9.13
C MET A 27 -6.92 -1.10 -10.18
N CYS A 28 -5.69 -1.49 -9.81
CA CYS A 28 -4.78 -2.21 -10.71
C CYS A 28 -5.40 -3.50 -11.24
N LEU A 29 -6.02 -4.31 -10.35
CA LEU A 29 -6.71 -5.54 -10.76
C LEU A 29 -7.84 -5.26 -11.76
N LYS A 30 -8.63 -4.20 -11.54
CA LYS A 30 -9.68 -3.79 -12.48
C LYS A 30 -9.12 -3.36 -13.83
N THR A 31 -8.00 -2.64 -13.85
CA THR A 31 -7.32 -2.27 -15.10
C THR A 31 -6.89 -3.52 -15.87
N VAL A 32 -6.29 -4.50 -15.18
CA VAL A 32 -5.93 -5.79 -15.80
C VAL A 32 -7.18 -6.47 -16.37
N ASP A 33 -8.25 -6.62 -15.58
CA ASP A 33 -9.51 -7.21 -16.05
C ASP A 33 -10.06 -6.49 -17.29
N SER A 34 -9.99 -5.16 -17.31
CA SER A 34 -10.38 -4.33 -18.46
C SER A 34 -9.53 -4.62 -19.69
N CYS A 35 -8.21 -4.80 -19.59
CA CYS A 35 -7.37 -5.15 -20.75
C CYS A 35 -7.84 -6.44 -21.43
N PHE A 36 -8.21 -7.46 -20.64
CA PHE A 36 -8.75 -8.71 -21.18
C PHE A 36 -10.14 -8.52 -21.79
N GLN A 37 -10.98 -7.71 -21.16
CA GLN A 37 -12.32 -7.44 -21.68
C GLN A 37 -12.25 -6.65 -23.00
N ASP A 38 -11.38 -5.65 -23.08
CA ASP A 38 -11.15 -4.85 -24.28
C ASP A 38 -10.67 -5.72 -25.44
N LEU A 39 -9.77 -6.69 -25.19
CA LEU A 39 -9.36 -7.66 -26.22
C LEU A 39 -10.55 -8.50 -26.70
N LYS A 40 -11.37 -9.01 -25.77
CA LYS A 40 -12.54 -9.82 -26.13
C LYS A 40 -13.52 -9.05 -27.00
N ASP A 41 -13.78 -7.80 -26.65
CA ASP A 41 -14.78 -6.96 -27.30
C ASP A 41 -14.28 -6.37 -28.63
N SER A 42 -12.96 -6.22 -28.80
CA SER A 42 -12.37 -5.59 -30.00
C SER A 42 -11.75 -6.55 -31.00
N ARG A 43 -11.15 -7.66 -30.54
CA ARG A 43 -10.39 -8.60 -31.38
C ARG A 43 -10.98 -10.01 -31.40
N LEU A 44 -11.56 -10.48 -30.31
CA LEU A 44 -12.15 -11.83 -30.24
C LEU A 44 -13.63 -11.85 -30.66
N VAL A 45 -13.93 -11.30 -31.84
CA VAL A 45 -15.31 -11.11 -32.33
C VAL A 45 -15.71 -12.02 -33.49
N GLU A 46 -14.76 -12.75 -34.06
CA GLU A 46 -14.98 -13.63 -35.21
C GLU A 46 -15.37 -15.06 -34.79
N GLU A 47 -16.03 -15.79 -35.70
CA GLU A 47 -16.47 -17.18 -35.45
C GLU A 47 -15.31 -18.18 -35.54
N THR A 48 -14.29 -17.89 -36.35
CA THR A 48 -13.12 -18.75 -36.56
C THR A 48 -11.85 -17.93 -36.56
N PHE A 49 -10.80 -18.44 -35.92
CA PHE A 49 -9.48 -17.83 -35.92
C PHE A 49 -8.43 -18.84 -36.40
N THR A 50 -7.44 -18.35 -37.12
CA THR A 50 -6.19 -19.07 -37.36
C THR A 50 -5.31 -19.07 -36.10
N VAL A 51 -4.39 -20.03 -36.03
CA VAL A 51 -3.44 -20.10 -34.92
C VAL A 51 -2.59 -18.83 -34.81
N ASP A 52 -2.16 -18.27 -35.94
CA ASP A 52 -1.32 -17.07 -35.97
C ASP A 52 -2.06 -15.84 -35.43
N GLU A 53 -3.35 -15.68 -35.74
CA GLU A 53 -4.17 -14.60 -35.20
C GLU A 53 -4.36 -14.71 -33.70
N VAL A 54 -4.55 -15.93 -33.18
CA VAL A 54 -4.66 -16.17 -31.74
C VAL A 54 -3.35 -15.86 -31.02
N ILE A 55 -2.21 -16.27 -31.59
CA ILE A 55 -0.88 -15.95 -31.05
C ILE A 55 -0.69 -14.43 -30.99
N ASP A 56 -0.95 -13.72 -32.08
CA ASP A 56 -0.80 -12.26 -32.12
C ASP A 56 -1.73 -11.53 -31.12
N MET A 57 -2.96 -12.03 -30.93
CA MET A 57 -3.86 -11.51 -29.89
C MET A 57 -3.30 -11.71 -28.47
N LEU A 58 -2.74 -12.88 -28.18
CA LEU A 58 -2.17 -13.19 -26.87
C LEU A 58 -0.89 -12.40 -26.61
N ASP A 59 -0.01 -12.27 -27.59
CA ASP A 59 1.22 -11.48 -27.48
C ASP A 59 0.91 -10.00 -27.27
N GLY A 60 -0.07 -9.47 -28.00
CA GLY A 60 -0.57 -8.10 -27.83
C GLY A 60 -1.14 -7.87 -26.43
N LEU A 61 -1.98 -8.78 -25.94
CA LEU A 61 -2.53 -8.70 -24.58
C LEU A 61 -1.44 -8.78 -23.51
N GLN A 62 -0.47 -9.69 -23.67
CA GLN A 62 0.67 -9.79 -22.76
C GLN A 62 1.44 -8.48 -22.69
N SER A 63 1.73 -7.85 -23.84
CA SER A 63 2.44 -6.57 -23.88
C SER A 63 1.70 -5.47 -23.12
N VAL A 64 0.38 -5.37 -23.31
CA VAL A 64 -0.44 -4.35 -22.63
C VAL A 64 -0.48 -4.61 -21.13
N VAL A 65 -0.81 -5.83 -20.71
CA VAL A 65 -0.90 -6.19 -19.29
C VAL A 65 0.45 -6.02 -18.59
N HIS A 66 1.56 -6.42 -19.25
CA HIS A 66 2.90 -6.23 -18.70
C HIS A 66 3.20 -4.75 -18.45
N SER A 67 2.91 -3.88 -19.41
CA SER A 67 3.11 -2.43 -19.29
C SER A 67 2.28 -1.83 -18.14
N GLU A 68 1.02 -2.23 -18.01
CA GLU A 68 0.16 -1.74 -16.92
C GLU A 68 0.67 -2.18 -15.54
N VAL A 69 1.07 -3.44 -15.40
CA VAL A 69 1.62 -3.97 -14.15
C VAL A 69 2.95 -3.31 -13.80
N GLU A 70 3.87 -3.18 -14.77
CA GLU A 70 5.16 -2.52 -14.57
C GLU A 70 4.99 -1.07 -14.11
N SER A 71 4.09 -0.33 -14.78
CA SER A 71 3.77 1.05 -14.41
C SER A 71 3.26 1.17 -12.97
N GLU A 72 2.36 0.28 -12.54
CA GLU A 72 1.85 0.32 -11.15
C GLU A 72 2.90 -0.12 -10.12
N LEU A 73 3.80 -1.06 -10.45
CA LEU A 73 4.92 -1.43 -9.58
C LEU A 73 5.91 -0.27 -9.38
N ILE A 74 6.23 0.45 -10.46
CA ILE A 74 7.03 1.68 -10.39
C ILE A 74 6.33 2.74 -9.54
N ASN A 75 5.03 2.96 -9.78
CA ASN A 75 4.24 3.92 -9.00
C ASN A 75 4.15 3.57 -7.52
N THR A 76 4.07 2.28 -7.18
CA THR A 76 4.12 1.79 -5.79
C THR A 76 5.45 2.16 -5.15
N THR A 77 6.57 1.96 -5.87
CA THR A 77 7.90 2.36 -5.40
C THR A 77 7.98 3.86 -5.11
N TYR A 78 7.50 4.70 -6.04
CA TYR A 78 7.49 6.16 -5.86
C TYR A 78 6.63 6.58 -4.68
N THR A 79 5.46 5.97 -4.52
CA THR A 79 4.56 6.25 -3.39
C THR A 79 5.22 5.90 -2.06
N ASN A 80 5.94 4.78 -1.99
CA ASN A 80 6.66 4.37 -0.79
C ASN A 80 7.84 5.29 -0.48
N VAL A 81 8.57 5.74 -1.49
CA VAL A 81 9.63 6.76 -1.32
C VAL A 81 9.05 8.07 -0.79
N LEU A 82 7.88 8.50 -1.27
CA LEU A 82 7.20 9.68 -0.74
C LEU A 82 6.77 9.52 0.71
N LEU A 83 6.27 8.34 1.10
CA LEU A 83 5.96 8.02 2.50
C LEU A 83 7.21 8.10 3.38
N LEU A 84 8.31 7.43 2.98
CA LEU A 84 9.58 7.48 3.71
C LEU A 84 10.10 8.92 3.86
N ARG A 85 10.05 9.72 2.78
CA ARG A 85 10.42 11.13 2.82
C ARG A 85 9.60 11.91 3.86
N GLN A 86 8.30 11.67 3.94
CA GLN A 86 7.43 12.33 4.93
C GLN A 86 7.78 11.93 6.37
N LEU A 87 8.08 10.65 6.61
CA LEU A 87 8.50 10.15 7.92
C LEU A 87 9.87 10.73 8.34
N PHE A 88 10.86 10.70 7.44
CA PHE A 88 12.19 11.26 7.72
C PHE A 88 12.15 12.77 7.93
N SER A 89 11.35 13.50 7.14
CA SER A 89 11.17 14.95 7.34
C SER A 89 10.57 15.30 8.71
N GLN A 90 9.79 14.39 9.32
CA GLN A 90 9.29 14.57 10.68
C GLN A 90 10.37 14.24 11.72
N ALA A 91 11.09 13.15 11.54
CA ALA A 91 12.18 12.73 12.43
C ALA A 91 13.31 13.77 12.49
N GLU A 92 13.68 14.37 11.36
CA GLU A 92 14.73 15.39 11.26
C GLU A 92 14.41 16.65 12.06
N LYS A 93 13.13 17.04 12.18
CA LYS A 93 12.71 18.18 13.02
C LYS A 93 13.00 17.97 14.50
N TRP A 94 13.12 16.71 14.91
CA TRP A 94 13.46 16.30 16.26
C TRP A 94 14.91 15.79 16.37
N TYR A 95 15.73 16.03 15.35
CA TYR A 95 17.13 15.61 15.27
C TYR A 95 17.34 14.10 15.42
N LEU A 96 16.34 13.30 15.03
CA LEU A 96 16.40 11.84 15.05
C LEU A 96 16.96 11.31 13.73
N LYS A 97 17.84 10.31 13.82
CA LYS A 97 18.33 9.55 12.67
C LYS A 97 17.64 8.20 12.64
N LEU A 98 16.62 8.09 11.79
CA LEU A 98 15.96 6.81 11.55
C LEU A 98 16.81 5.96 10.60
N GLN A 99 16.79 4.65 10.82
CA GLN A 99 17.47 3.67 9.99
C GLN A 99 16.49 2.53 9.71
N THR A 100 16.49 2.04 8.49
CA THR A 100 15.71 0.87 8.08
C THR A 100 16.68 -0.24 7.73
N ASP A 101 16.46 -1.43 8.27
CA ASP A 101 17.09 -2.64 7.74
C ASP A 101 16.29 -3.11 6.52
N VAL A 102 16.85 -2.93 5.33
CA VAL A 102 16.20 -3.33 4.08
C VAL A 102 16.08 -4.85 3.98
N SER A 103 16.97 -5.60 4.64
CA SER A 103 16.97 -7.06 4.63
C SER A 103 15.70 -7.63 5.27
N ASP A 104 15.16 -6.94 6.27
CA ASP A 104 13.94 -7.34 6.96
C ASP A 104 12.67 -7.14 6.12
N LEU A 105 12.72 -6.37 5.03
CA LEU A 105 11.56 -6.18 4.15
C LEU A 105 11.15 -7.46 3.40
N GLU A 106 12.08 -8.41 3.25
CA GLU A 106 11.83 -9.74 2.68
C GLU A 106 11.64 -10.82 3.76
N ASN A 107 11.67 -10.45 5.04
CA ASN A 107 11.47 -11.39 6.13
C ASN A 107 10.03 -11.91 6.12
N ARG A 108 9.90 -13.20 5.78
CA ARG A 108 8.59 -13.83 5.61
C ARG A 108 7.74 -13.80 6.86
N GLU A 109 8.36 -13.96 8.03
CA GLU A 109 7.64 -13.95 9.31
C GLU A 109 7.04 -12.56 9.58
N LEU A 110 7.83 -11.49 9.38
CA LEU A 110 7.35 -10.12 9.54
C LEU A 110 6.23 -9.80 8.54
N LEU A 111 6.36 -10.24 7.30
CA LEU A 111 5.31 -10.07 6.28
C LEU A 111 4.02 -10.81 6.65
N ASP A 112 4.12 -12.04 7.18
CA ASP A 112 2.96 -12.82 7.60
C ASP A 112 2.28 -12.19 8.84
N GLN A 113 3.06 -11.60 9.77
CA GLN A 113 2.51 -10.82 10.89
C GLN A 113 1.73 -9.58 10.41
N VAL A 114 2.28 -8.85 9.43
CA VAL A 114 1.60 -7.70 8.81
C VAL A 114 0.32 -8.14 8.09
N ALA A 115 0.33 -9.29 7.41
CA ALA A 115 -0.85 -9.83 6.73
C ALA A 115 -1.96 -10.24 7.70
N GLU A 116 -1.61 -10.89 8.83
CA GLU A 116 -2.59 -11.24 9.86
C GLU A 116 -3.14 -9.98 10.55
N PHE A 117 -2.29 -8.98 10.80
CA PHE A 117 -2.73 -7.68 11.28
C PHE A 117 -3.75 -7.03 10.34
N GLU A 118 -3.41 -6.93 9.04
CA GLU A 118 -4.29 -6.39 7.99
C GLU A 118 -5.66 -7.08 8.04
N LYS A 119 -5.68 -8.42 8.06
CA LYS A 119 -6.91 -9.22 8.12
C LYS A 119 -7.74 -8.92 9.38
N SER A 120 -7.10 -8.82 10.54
CA SER A 120 -7.77 -8.56 11.82
C SER A 120 -8.45 -7.19 11.85
N GLU A 121 -7.81 -6.16 11.29
CA GLU A 121 -8.37 -4.81 11.19
C GLU A 121 -9.63 -4.78 10.32
N TYR A 122 -9.66 -5.55 9.24
CA TYR A 122 -10.82 -5.60 8.34
C TYR A 122 -12.01 -6.35 8.94
N THR A 123 -11.77 -7.47 9.63
CA THR A 123 -12.85 -8.19 10.34
C THR A 123 -13.48 -7.34 11.44
N SER A 124 -12.70 -6.44 12.04
CA SER A 124 -13.12 -5.54 13.11
C SER A 124 -13.81 -4.27 12.56
N SER A 125 -13.33 -3.71 11.44
CA SER A 125 -13.88 -2.49 10.84
C SER A 125 -15.27 -2.65 10.22
N ASN A 126 -15.70 -3.88 9.88
CA ASN A 126 -17.09 -4.14 9.49
C ASN A 126 -18.12 -3.86 10.61
N LYS A 127 -17.67 -3.48 11.82
CA LYS A 127 -18.54 -3.10 12.94
C LYS A 127 -18.54 -1.59 13.28
N LYS A 128 -17.72 -0.74 12.66
CA LYS A 128 -17.70 0.71 12.96
C LYS A 128 -17.46 1.54 11.70
N SER A 129 -18.56 2.04 11.14
CA SER A 129 -18.57 3.12 10.16
C SER A 129 -18.45 4.50 10.82
N THR A 130 -17.85 5.43 10.07
CA THR A 130 -17.85 6.90 10.21
C THR A 130 -16.94 7.56 11.25
N SER A 131 -15.77 8.02 10.80
CA SER A 131 -15.17 9.27 11.29
C SER A 131 -14.16 9.82 10.26
N ASP A 132 -14.35 11.08 9.86
CA ASP A 132 -13.48 11.82 8.93
C ASP A 132 -12.03 11.93 9.42
N PRO A 133 -11.03 11.99 8.51
CA PRO A 133 -9.63 12.12 8.89
C PRO A 133 -9.31 13.58 9.25
N VAL A 134 -9.42 13.91 10.54
CA VAL A 134 -8.83 15.14 11.09
C VAL A 134 -7.32 14.95 11.15
N LYS A 135 -6.56 15.74 10.37
CA LYS A 135 -5.08 15.75 10.42
C LYS A 135 -4.59 16.10 11.83
N PRO A 136 -3.94 15.17 12.56
CA PRO A 136 -3.34 15.50 13.84
C PRO A 136 -2.10 16.37 13.62
N LYS A 137 -2.01 17.50 14.32
CA LYS A 137 -0.74 18.22 14.48
C LYS A 137 0.16 17.38 15.39
N LEU A 138 1.45 17.32 15.06
CA LEU A 138 2.49 16.63 15.82
C LEU A 138 2.40 17.00 17.31
N ALA A 139 2.13 16.01 18.16
CA ALA A 139 2.16 16.13 19.60
C ALA A 139 3.35 15.32 20.16
N PRO A 140 4.04 15.81 21.19
CA PRO A 140 5.17 15.09 21.78
C PRO A 140 4.71 13.78 22.45
N LEU A 141 5.55 12.74 22.34
CA LEU A 141 5.30 11.37 22.83
C LEU A 141 5.36 11.21 24.36
N ASN A 142 5.62 12.28 25.11
CA ASN A 142 5.74 12.25 26.57
C ASN A 142 5.30 13.59 27.20
N GLU A 143 4.21 13.60 27.98
CA GLU A 143 3.85 14.73 28.85
C GLU A 143 4.57 14.69 30.22
N GLY A 144 5.50 13.75 30.45
CA GLY A 144 6.21 13.59 31.72
C GLY A 144 7.57 14.29 31.79
N GLY A 145 7.63 15.62 31.58
CA GLY A 145 8.89 16.36 31.52
C GLY A 145 8.89 17.76 32.16
N SER A 146 8.02 18.01 33.13
CA SER A 146 7.95 19.32 33.83
C SER A 146 7.99 19.16 35.34
N GLU A 147 9.02 18.50 35.88
CA GLU A 147 9.39 18.62 37.29
C GLU A 147 10.90 18.60 37.49
N LEU A 148 11.65 19.49 36.83
CA LEU A 148 13.01 19.84 37.27
C LEU A 148 13.30 21.30 36.93
N LEU A 149 12.75 22.21 37.74
CA LEU A 149 13.26 23.56 37.96
C LEU A 149 12.58 24.12 39.22
N ASN A 150 12.97 23.58 40.37
CA ASN A 150 12.82 24.24 41.66
C ASN A 150 14.08 23.96 42.49
N LYS A 151 15.11 24.78 42.25
CA LYS A 151 16.02 25.36 43.24
C LYS A 151 17.03 26.27 42.56
#